data_AF-X1G0L6-F1
#
_entry.id   AF-X1G0L6-F1
#
_cell.length_a   1.000
_cell.length_b   1.000
_cell.length_c   1.000
_cell.angle_alpha   90.00
_cell.angle_beta   90.00
_cell.angle_gamma   90.00
#
_symmetry.space_group_name_H-M   'P 1'
#
loop_
_entity.id
_entity.type
_entity.pdbx_description
1 polymer ?
#
loop_
_entity_poly.entity_id
_entity_poly.type
_entity_poly.pdbx_seq_one_letter_code
_entity_poly.pdbx_strand_id
1 'polypeptide(L)'
;MLSKIRKLEKELEYKTEHEFNKIIKFISGIDPREVFEEGKERESKEKCLALVYQGENAITKIRKVLGETNPKEAAPGTVRKDFGLDIIKNGAHASDSSLSAEREMKIIQIEKDSIPEIVERYYGRIN
;
A
#
# COMPACT_ATOMS: atom_id res chain seq x y z
N MET A 1 34.29 -22.28 -13.01
CA MET A 1 33.65 -20.99 -13.36
C MET A 1 32.16 -20.99 -13.02
N LEU A 2 31.37 -21.92 -13.58
CA LEU A 2 29.93 -22.07 -13.31
C LEU A 2 29.56 -22.27 -11.82
N SER A 3 30.38 -22.96 -11.04
CA SER A 3 30.15 -23.17 -9.59
C SER A 3 30.26 -21.88 -8.76
N LYS A 4 31.13 -20.95 -9.17
CA LYS A 4 31.29 -19.64 -8.50
C LYS A 4 30.10 -18.73 -8.80
N ILE A 5 29.58 -18.77 -10.02
CA ILE A 5 28.40 -18.01 -10.44
C ILE A 5 27.17 -18.45 -9.63
N ARG A 6 26.90 -19.77 -9.55
CA ARG A 6 25.78 -20.31 -8.75
C ARG A 6 25.85 -19.97 -7.26
N LYS A 7 27.06 -19.89 -6.71
CA LYS A 7 27.25 -19.49 -5.30
C LYS A 7 26.87 -18.02 -5.09
N LEU A 8 27.28 -17.15 -6.01
CA LEU A 8 26.95 -15.72 -5.97
C LEU A 8 25.44 -15.48 -6.16
N GLU A 9 24.80 -16.21 -7.07
CA GLU A 9 23.34 -16.14 -7.26
C GLU A 9 22.59 -16.46 -5.97
N LYS A 10 22.93 -17.57 -5.31
CA LYS A 10 22.33 -17.95 -4.01
C LYS A 10 22.58 -16.93 -2.90
N GLU A 11 23.79 -16.37 -2.83
CA GLU A 11 24.11 -15.34 -1.84
C GLU A 11 23.33 -14.04 -2.09
N LEU A 12 23.11 -13.70 -3.37
CA LEU A 12 22.34 -12.52 -3.76
C LEU A 12 20.85 -12.71 -3.47
N GLU A 13 20.29 -13.89 -3.79
CA GLU A 13 18.93 -14.27 -3.45
C GLU A 13 18.70 -14.19 -1.94
N TYR A 14 19.57 -14.81 -1.14
CA TYR A 14 19.46 -14.78 0.32
C TYR A 14 19.51 -13.35 0.90
N LYS A 15 20.43 -12.51 0.42
CA LYS A 15 20.51 -11.11 0.85
C LYS A 15 19.26 -10.34 0.46
N THR A 16 18.76 -10.56 -0.76
CA THR A 16 17.56 -9.89 -1.27
C THR A 16 16.34 -10.27 -0.43
N GLU A 17 16.18 -11.57 -0.15
CA GLU A 17 15.10 -12.09 0.69
C GLU A 17 15.20 -11.55 2.13
N HIS A 18 16.40 -11.47 2.69
CA HIS A 18 16.61 -10.92 4.04
C HIS A 18 16.25 -9.44 4.13
N GLU A 19 16.67 -8.62 3.16
CA GLU A 19 16.30 -7.20 3.15
C GLU A 19 14.81 -6.99 2.88
N PHE A 20 14.21 -7.79 1.99
CA PHE A 20 12.76 -7.79 1.79
C PHE A 20 12.03 -8.11 3.09
N ASN A 21 12.40 -9.18 3.79
CA ASN A 21 11.78 -9.58 5.05
C ASN A 21 11.92 -8.50 6.14
N LYS A 22 13.05 -7.79 6.20
CA LYS A 22 13.20 -6.62 7.09
C LYS A 22 12.22 -5.50 6.75
N ILE A 23 12.05 -5.18 5.47
CA ILE A 23 11.11 -4.15 5.02
C ILE A 23 9.68 -4.55 5.41
N ILE A 24 9.29 -5.79 5.14
CA ILE A 24 7.96 -6.27 5.52
C ILE A 24 7.78 -6.24 7.04
N LYS A 25 8.73 -6.75 7.82
CA LYS A 25 8.70 -6.67 9.30
C LYS A 25 8.57 -5.24 9.80
N PHE A 26 9.27 -4.31 9.16
CA PHE A 26 9.19 -2.90 9.50
C PHE A 26 7.82 -2.28 9.20
N ILE A 27 7.21 -2.61 8.06
CA ILE A 27 5.93 -2.05 7.63
C ILE A 27 4.74 -2.71 8.34
N SER A 28 4.73 -4.04 8.44
CA SER A 28 3.61 -4.82 9.00
C SER A 28 3.75 -5.09 10.50
N GLY A 29 4.95 -4.91 11.06
CA GLY A 29 5.28 -5.38 12.41
C GLY A 29 5.50 -6.89 12.50
N ILE A 30 5.42 -7.62 11.38
CA ILE A 30 5.41 -9.09 11.32
C ILE A 30 6.56 -9.57 10.42
N ASP A 31 7.43 -10.41 10.96
CA ASP A 31 8.47 -11.06 10.16
C ASP A 31 7.85 -12.14 9.27
N PRO A 32 7.95 -12.05 7.93
CA PRO A 32 7.36 -13.05 7.04
C PRO A 32 7.82 -14.49 7.31
N ARG A 33 9.00 -14.66 7.91
CA ARG A 33 9.56 -15.97 8.27
C ARG A 33 8.93 -16.57 9.52
N GLU A 34 8.28 -15.76 10.34
CA GLU A 34 7.59 -16.16 11.57
C GLU A 34 6.08 -16.39 11.32
N VAL A 35 5.59 -16.15 10.10
CA VAL A 35 4.20 -16.39 9.71
C VAL A 35 4.05 -17.80 9.15
N PHE A 36 3.25 -18.62 9.82
CA PHE A 36 2.82 -19.93 9.30
C PHE A 36 2.05 -19.75 7.98
N GLU A 37 2.07 -20.76 7.09
CA GLU A 37 1.42 -20.67 5.78
C GLU A 37 -0.07 -20.30 5.90
N GLU A 38 -0.79 -20.80 6.92
CA GLU A 38 -2.21 -20.43 7.13
C GLU A 38 -2.41 -18.95 7.48
N GLY A 39 -1.38 -18.29 8.00
CA GLY A 39 -1.41 -16.86 8.33
C GLY A 39 -1.23 -15.93 7.13
N LYS A 40 -0.72 -16.44 5.99
CA LYS A 40 -0.45 -15.62 4.80
C LYS A 40 -1.71 -15.26 4.01
N GLU A 41 -2.75 -16.08 4.10
CA GLU A 41 -4.05 -15.82 3.46
C GLU A 41 -5.02 -15.05 4.37
N ARG A 42 -4.60 -14.72 5.59
CA ARG A 42 -5.47 -14.03 6.54
C ARG A 42 -5.70 -12.60 6.08
N GLU A 43 -6.99 -12.23 5.95
CA GLU A 43 -7.37 -10.85 5.67
C GLU A 43 -6.81 -9.89 6.73
N SER A 44 -6.38 -8.71 6.27
CA SER A 44 -6.00 -7.62 7.16
C SER A 44 -7.15 -7.29 8.11
N LYS A 45 -6.83 -7.04 9.39
CA LYS A 45 -7.82 -6.57 10.37
C LYS A 45 -8.32 -5.16 10.02
N GLU A 46 -7.49 -4.38 9.35
CA GLU A 46 -7.80 -3.02 8.93
C GLU A 46 -8.38 -3.02 7.52
N LYS A 47 -9.47 -2.29 7.33
CA LYS A 47 -10.08 -2.04 6.03
C LYS A 47 -9.53 -0.74 5.44
N CYS A 48 -9.34 -0.71 4.13
CA CYS A 48 -9.02 0.51 3.40
C CYS A 48 -10.05 0.77 2.30
N LEU A 49 -10.18 2.04 1.92
CA LEU A 49 -10.99 2.46 0.78
C LEU A 49 -10.02 2.87 -0.35
N ALA A 50 -10.04 2.12 -1.45
CA ALA A 50 -9.30 2.46 -2.66
C ALA A 50 -10.20 3.27 -3.61
N LEU A 51 -9.71 4.43 -4.06
CA LEU A 51 -10.44 5.32 -4.97
C LEU A 51 -9.55 5.65 -6.17
N VAL A 52 -10.15 5.70 -7.36
CA VAL A 52 -9.49 6.16 -8.59
C VAL A 52 -10.03 7.54 -8.95
N TYR A 53 -9.12 8.51 -9.03
CA TYR A 53 -9.44 9.86 -9.47
C TYR A 53 -8.99 10.07 -10.91
N GLN A 54 -9.89 10.57 -11.75
CA GLN A 54 -9.60 10.92 -13.14
C GLN A 54 -9.73 12.43 -13.34
N GLY A 55 -8.80 13.01 -14.10
CA GLY A 55 -8.86 14.40 -14.51
C GLY A 55 -7.48 14.99 -14.78
N GLU A 56 -7.48 16.24 -15.25
CA GLU A 56 -6.24 16.97 -15.50
C GLU A 56 -5.45 17.16 -14.20
N ASN A 57 -4.16 16.80 -14.23
CA ASN A 57 -3.26 16.88 -13.09
C ASN A 57 -3.76 16.12 -11.83
N ALA A 58 -4.56 15.04 -12.02
CA ALA A 58 -5.20 14.30 -10.92
C ALA A 58 -4.20 13.88 -9.82
N ILE A 59 -3.06 13.32 -10.19
CA ILE A 59 -1.99 12.90 -9.25
C ILE A 59 -1.51 14.06 -8.38
N THR A 60 -1.17 15.19 -9.01
CA THR A 60 -0.69 16.37 -8.28
C THR A 60 -1.79 16.92 -7.37
N LYS A 61 -3.03 16.97 -7.85
CA LYS A 61 -4.17 17.45 -7.08
C LYS A 61 -4.44 16.59 -5.85
N ILE A 62 -4.51 15.27 -6.00
CA ILE A 62 -4.78 14.38 -4.85
C ILE A 62 -3.62 14.42 -3.85
N ARG A 63 -2.37 14.44 -4.30
CA ARG A 63 -1.21 14.57 -3.41
C ARG A 63 -1.22 15.88 -2.63
N LYS A 64 -1.66 16.98 -3.24
CA LYS A 64 -1.87 18.26 -2.55
C LYS A 64 -2.95 18.18 -1.47
N VAL A 65 -4.04 17.44 -1.74
CA VAL A 65 -5.10 17.19 -0.74
C VAL A 65 -4.59 16.34 0.41
N LEU A 66 -3.75 15.33 0.14
CA LEU A 66 -3.16 14.51 1.20
C LEU A 66 -2.16 15.31 2.06
N GLY A 67 -1.35 16.15 1.42
CA GLY A 67 -0.27 16.89 2.07
C GLY A 67 1.04 16.09 2.16
N GLU A 68 2.03 16.69 2.82
CA GLU A 68 3.37 16.11 2.97
C GLU A 68 3.33 14.75 3.68
N THR A 69 4.29 13.88 3.33
CA THR A 69 4.35 12.49 3.86
C THR A 69 4.49 12.44 5.37
N ASN A 70 5.18 13.42 5.98
CA ASN A 70 5.26 13.59 7.41
C ASN A 70 4.08 14.47 7.90
N PRO A 71 3.12 13.94 8.68
CA PRO A 71 2.01 14.71 9.26
C PRO A 71 2.43 15.98 9.99
N LYS A 72 3.62 15.99 10.59
CA LYS A 72 4.13 17.17 11.32
C LYS A 72 4.44 18.34 10.39
N GLU A 73 4.87 18.04 9.17
CA GLU A 73 5.25 19.01 8.13
C GLU A 73 4.08 19.34 7.18
N ALA A 74 3.02 18.52 7.19
CA ALA A 74 1.83 18.76 6.39
C ALA A 74 1.09 20.05 6.83
N ALA A 75 0.52 20.75 5.85
CA ALA A 75 -0.23 21.99 6.06
C ALA A 75 -1.59 21.70 6.77
N PRO A 76 -2.10 22.64 7.59
CA PRO A 76 -3.44 22.50 8.18
C PRO A 76 -4.53 22.23 7.14
N GLY A 77 -5.43 21.29 7.44
CA GLY A 77 -6.55 20.92 6.56
C GLY A 77 -6.22 19.92 5.45
N THR A 78 -4.98 19.39 5.40
CA THR A 78 -4.67 18.23 4.55
C THR A 78 -4.94 16.93 5.30
N VAL A 79 -5.27 15.86 4.57
CA VAL A 79 -5.65 14.57 5.18
C VAL A 79 -4.57 14.05 6.15
N ARG A 80 -3.29 14.12 5.76
CA ARG A 80 -2.20 13.64 6.61
C ARG A 80 -1.96 14.50 7.83
N LYS A 81 -2.30 15.79 7.79
CA LYS A 81 -2.19 16.67 8.96
C LYS A 81 -3.24 16.35 10.00
N ASP A 82 -4.46 16.11 9.54
CA ASP A 82 -5.62 15.93 10.41
C ASP A 82 -5.74 14.50 10.94
N PHE A 83 -5.31 13.49 10.16
CA PHE A 83 -5.51 12.07 10.48
C PHE A 83 -4.22 11.25 10.60
N GLY A 84 -3.06 11.80 10.24
CA GLY A 84 -1.78 11.10 10.33
C GLY A 84 -1.16 11.20 11.72
N LEU A 85 -0.49 10.13 12.16
CA LEU A 85 0.22 10.06 13.44
C LEU A 85 1.71 10.33 13.29
N ASP A 86 2.33 9.68 12.30
CA ASP A 86 3.76 9.78 12.00
C ASP A 86 4.01 9.44 10.52
N ILE A 87 5.28 9.36 10.11
CA ILE A 87 5.68 9.11 8.71
C ILE A 87 5.24 7.73 8.20
N ILE A 88 5.10 6.74 9.08
CA ILE A 88 4.68 5.38 8.76
C ILE A 88 3.15 5.30 8.75
N LYS A 89 2.52 5.83 9.80
CA LYS A 89 1.07 5.90 9.98
C LYS A 89 0.55 7.27 9.58
N ASN A 90 0.77 7.64 8.32
CA ASN A 90 0.44 8.99 7.83
C ASN A 90 -1.03 9.14 7.38
N GLY A 91 -1.83 8.07 7.43
CA GLY A 91 -3.28 8.12 7.23
C GLY A 91 -3.75 7.97 5.78
N ALA A 92 -2.92 8.26 4.77
CA ALA A 92 -3.35 8.15 3.37
C ALA A 92 -2.21 7.94 2.36
N HIS A 93 -2.50 7.14 1.33
CA HIS A 93 -1.64 6.87 0.17
C HIS A 93 -2.19 7.51 -1.11
N ALA A 94 -1.30 7.96 -1.97
CA ALA A 94 -1.60 8.32 -3.35
C ALA A 94 -0.38 8.05 -4.23
N SER A 95 -0.63 7.63 -5.47
CA SER A 95 0.43 7.39 -6.45
C SER A 95 1.26 8.64 -6.69
N ASP A 96 2.57 8.48 -6.89
CA ASP A 96 3.51 9.58 -7.10
C ASP A 96 3.64 10.03 -8.56
N SER A 97 3.21 9.19 -9.49
CA SER A 97 3.39 9.32 -10.93
C SER A 97 2.35 8.51 -11.71
N SER A 98 2.18 8.79 -13.00
CA SER A 98 1.23 8.06 -13.85
C SER A 98 1.60 6.59 -14.00
N LEU A 99 2.90 6.28 -14.06
CA LEU A 99 3.39 4.90 -14.10
C LEU A 99 3.08 4.14 -12.81
N SER A 100 3.26 4.78 -11.65
CA SER A 100 2.87 4.19 -10.37
C SER A 100 1.36 4.00 -10.28
N ALA A 101 0.56 4.97 -10.71
CA ALA A 101 -0.89 4.86 -10.73
C ALA A 101 -1.36 3.67 -11.58
N GLU A 102 -0.80 3.50 -12.79
CA GLU A 102 -1.15 2.37 -13.66
C GLU A 102 -0.79 1.01 -13.03
N ARG A 103 0.39 0.92 -12.40
CA ARG A 103 0.81 -0.29 -11.69
C ARG A 103 -0.09 -0.58 -10.49
N GLU A 104 -0.37 0.44 -9.67
CA GLU A 104 -1.19 0.33 -8.46
C GLU A 104 -2.63 -0.08 -8.78
N MET A 105 -3.23 0.49 -9.83
CA MET A 105 -4.58 0.11 -10.30
C MET A 105 -4.68 -1.39 -10.65
N LYS A 106 -3.63 -1.97 -11.25
CA LYS A 106 -3.57 -3.42 -11.54
C LYS A 106 -3.46 -4.27 -10.27
N ILE A 107 -2.81 -3.76 -9.22
CA ILE A 107 -2.68 -4.47 -7.93
C ILE A 107 -4.03 -4.50 -7.20
N ILE A 108 -4.72 -3.37 -7.16
CA ILE A 108 -6.02 -3.26 -6.45
C ILE A 108 -7.21 -3.83 -7.23
N GLN A 109 -7.02 -4.18 -8.52
CA GLN A 109 -8.05 -4.77 -9.38
C GLN A 109 -9.33 -3.91 -9.43
N ILE A 110 -9.19 -2.65 -9.87
CA ILE A 110 -10.29 -1.67 -9.91
C ILE A 110 -11.52 -2.12 -10.71
N GLU A 111 -11.37 -3.09 -11.59
CA GLU A 111 -12.45 -3.74 -12.33
C GLU A 111 -13.37 -4.59 -11.43
N LYS A 112 -12.90 -5.00 -10.25
CA LYS A 112 -13.69 -5.70 -9.22
C LYS A 112 -14.15 -4.70 -8.16
N ASP A 113 -15.07 -3.83 -8.54
CA ASP A 113 -15.66 -2.88 -7.59
C ASP A 113 -16.45 -3.61 -6.50
N SER A 114 -15.93 -3.56 -5.28
CA SER A 114 -16.55 -4.16 -4.09
C SER A 114 -17.47 -3.19 -3.34
N ILE A 115 -17.52 -1.92 -3.73
CA ILE A 115 -18.34 -0.89 -3.08
C ILE A 115 -19.83 -1.27 -3.11
N PRO A 116 -20.43 -1.70 -4.24
CA PRO A 116 -21.85 -2.04 -4.26
C PRO A 116 -22.22 -3.14 -3.25
N GLU A 117 -21.40 -4.19 -3.15
CA GLU A 117 -21.63 -5.28 -2.19
C GLU A 117 -21.51 -4.79 -0.73
N ILE A 118 -20.55 -3.91 -0.45
CA ILE A 118 -20.38 -3.30 0.87
C ILE A 118 -21.60 -2.42 1.19
N VAL A 119 -22.03 -1.58 0.26
CA VAL A 119 -23.19 -0.70 0.44
C VAL A 119 -24.45 -1.53 0.69
N GLU A 120 -24.70 -2.56 -0.11
CA GLU A 120 -25.85 -3.45 0.06
C GLU A 120 -25.82 -4.17 1.40
N ARG A 121 -24.63 -4.62 1.85
CA ARG A 121 -24.46 -5.28 3.16
C ARG A 121 -24.80 -4.37 4.34
N TYR A 122 -24.43 -3.10 4.29
CA TYR A 122 -24.59 -2.18 5.44
C TYR A 122 -25.88 -1.36 5.38
N TYR A 123 -26.36 -1.01 4.19
CA TYR A 123 -27.51 -0.11 3.99
C TYR A 123 -28.70 -0.79 3.30
N GLY A 124 -28.57 -2.05 2.88
CA GLY A 124 -29.57 -2.75 2.08
C GLY A 124 -29.53 -2.37 0.59
N ARG A 125 -30.40 -3.00 -0.21
CA ARG A 125 -30.53 -2.63 -1.63
C ARG A 125 -31.02 -1.19 -1.74
N ILE A 126 -30.19 -0.34 -2.32
CA ILE A 126 -30.57 1.00 -2.73
C ILE A 126 -31.21 0.85 -4.11
N ASN A 127 -32.55 0.95 -4.16
CA ASN A 127 -33.34 0.90 -5.40
C ASN A 127 -33.15 2.17 -6.24
#